data_AF-D8UDE1-F1
#
_entry.id   AF-D8UDE1-F1
#
_cell.length_a   1.000
_cell.length_b   1.000
_cell.length_c   1.000
_cell.angle_alpha   90.00
_cell.angle_beta   90.00
_cell.angle_gamma   90.00
#
_symmetry.space_group_name_H-M   'P 1'
#
loop_
_entity.id
_entity.type
_entity.pdbx_description
1 polymer ?
#
loop_
_entity_poly.entity_id
_entity_poly.type
_entity_poly.pdbx_seq_one_letter_code
_entity_poly.pdbx_strand_id
1 'polypeptide(L)'
;VDEAKNLICELCRLFYDQGWVSGTGGGISVKAGGEIVMAPSGVQKERMQPDDMFVLDSKGEVIYTPVTKPPPNRPPKLSECSPLFMAAYELRNAGAVIHSHSMNAVLATMLDPEASEFVITHVEMIKGIEGHGFYGKCIVPVIENTARECELTDRLRQAIADYPQANAVLVRRHGVYVWGKDWIQAKTQAECYDYLFEAAVRMNAMGLDYRRPPAPIIANGNGAAATTNGTVDRQVHKKLKVKHSAALPTCIVLDIEGTVAPISFVADVMFPYAKQHCRAFLEGSVDSAETQADIQLIREQAAADVAAGLAGVCEIPPAGADKAEVVDAVVDWVEAAIAADRKVTALKTLQGHIWRSGFESGAMRSELFRDVPDALVEWRSAGIKTYIYSSGSREAQRLFFGFSQVGDLRPYLCGFFDTTSGAKIESSSYNNIALALGTDSPADILFATDSLAEAQAASAAGWKAVLVVRAGNKPLPDGHGFRVISNMQEL
;
A
#
# COMPACT_ATOMS: atom_id res chain seq x y z
N VAL A 1 2.71 37.48 21.15
CA VAL A 1 1.38 37.16 21.73
C VAL A 1 0.23 37.85 21.03
N ASP A 2 0.23 39.18 20.86
CA ASP A 2 -0.93 39.88 20.31
C ASP A 2 -1.30 39.47 18.88
N GLU A 3 -0.30 39.15 18.04
CA GLU A 3 -0.54 38.55 16.72
C GLU A 3 -1.28 37.21 16.83
N ALA A 4 -0.86 36.34 17.74
CA ALA A 4 -1.51 35.05 17.97
C ALA A 4 -2.95 35.22 18.50
N LYS A 5 -3.20 36.22 19.36
CA LYS A 5 -4.57 36.54 19.83
C LYS A 5 -5.49 36.92 18.67
N ASN A 6 -5.03 37.82 17.79
CA ASN A 6 -5.77 38.23 16.60
C ASN A 6 -6.00 37.05 15.64
N LEU A 7 -4.96 36.26 15.40
CA LEU A 7 -5.02 35.07 14.55
C LEU A 7 -6.02 34.04 15.06
N ILE A 8 -6.05 33.74 16.36
CA ILE A 8 -7.02 32.80 16.95
C ILE A 8 -8.45 33.31 16.73
N CYS A 9 -8.72 34.59 16.92
CA CYS A 9 -10.04 35.18 16.62
C CYS A 9 -10.45 35.03 15.16
N GLU A 10 -9.52 35.29 14.23
CA GLU A 10 -9.75 35.13 12.79
C GLU A 10 -10.04 33.68 12.42
N LEU A 11 -9.15 32.76 12.82
CA LEU A 11 -9.28 31.34 12.50
C LEU A 11 -10.54 30.72 13.10
N CYS A 12 -10.90 31.08 14.33
CA CYS A 12 -12.15 30.58 14.92
C CYS A 12 -13.42 31.06 14.20
N ARG A 13 -13.41 32.23 13.53
CA ARG A 13 -14.52 32.62 12.64
C ARG A 13 -14.60 31.71 11.43
N LEU A 14 -13.47 31.47 10.76
CA LEU A 14 -13.39 30.58 9.60
C LEU A 14 -13.81 29.15 9.97
N PHE A 15 -13.32 28.63 11.10
CA PHE A 15 -13.67 27.30 11.60
C PHE A 15 -15.14 27.22 12.02
N TYR A 16 -15.74 28.31 12.51
CA TYR A 16 -17.16 28.33 12.83
C TYR A 16 -18.00 28.19 11.55
N ASP A 17 -17.65 28.93 10.49
CA ASP A 17 -18.33 28.86 9.19
C ASP A 17 -18.18 27.48 8.53
N GLN A 18 -17.05 26.79 8.77
CA GLN A 18 -16.84 25.39 8.36
C GLN A 18 -17.58 24.37 9.25
N GLY A 19 -18.20 24.80 10.35
CA GLY A 19 -18.91 23.95 11.31
C GLY A 19 -18.02 23.23 12.34
N TRP A 20 -16.72 23.52 12.37
CA TRP A 20 -15.74 22.83 13.24
C TRP A 20 -15.81 23.26 14.70
N VAL A 21 -16.17 24.52 14.98
CA VAL A 21 -16.19 25.11 16.34
C VAL A 21 -17.55 25.68 16.72
N SER A 22 -18.62 24.99 16.30
CA SER A 22 -20.01 25.37 16.58
C SER A 22 -20.41 25.07 18.04
N GLY A 23 -21.45 25.76 18.54
CA GLY A 23 -22.01 25.47 19.87
C GLY A 23 -21.03 25.67 21.03
N THR A 24 -20.04 26.56 20.89
CA THR A 24 -18.93 26.81 21.84
C THR A 24 -17.85 25.74 21.95
N GLY A 25 -18.02 24.61 21.25
CA GLY A 25 -17.06 23.50 21.20
C GLY A 25 -15.86 23.77 20.29
N GLY A 26 -14.84 22.94 20.39
CA GLY A 26 -13.60 23.07 19.64
C GLY A 26 -12.82 24.37 19.92
N GLY A 27 -11.78 24.61 19.12
CA GLY A 27 -10.95 25.80 19.19
C GLY A 27 -9.56 25.57 18.62
N ILE A 28 -8.71 26.60 18.76
CA ILE A 28 -7.30 26.53 18.40
C ILE A 28 -6.46 27.14 19.51
N SER A 29 -5.29 26.57 19.75
CA SER A 29 -4.22 27.15 20.55
C SER A 29 -2.99 27.36 19.67
N VAL A 30 -2.26 28.45 19.92
CA VAL A 30 -1.04 28.80 19.18
C VAL A 30 0.08 29.11 20.16
N LYS A 31 1.26 28.54 19.92
CA LYS A 31 2.51 28.87 20.62
C LYS A 31 3.11 30.14 20.01
N ALA A 32 3.27 31.17 20.83
CA ALA A 32 3.80 32.48 20.47
C ALA A 32 5.15 32.71 21.16
N GLY A 33 6.23 32.15 20.62
CA GLY A 33 7.55 32.18 21.25
C GLY A 33 7.59 31.24 22.46
N GLY A 34 7.85 31.80 23.65
CA GLY A 34 7.87 31.05 24.92
C GLY A 34 6.50 30.89 25.59
N GLU A 35 5.47 31.51 25.03
CA GLU A 35 4.12 31.59 25.60
C GLU A 35 3.12 30.83 24.72
N ILE A 36 1.98 30.45 25.31
CA ILE A 36 0.91 29.73 24.63
C ILE A 36 -0.38 30.55 24.78
N VAL A 37 -1.07 30.80 23.67
CA VAL A 37 -2.32 31.55 23.66
C VAL A 37 -3.49 30.58 23.48
N MET A 38 -4.53 30.74 24.29
CA MET A 38 -5.72 29.88 24.28
C MET A 38 -7.02 30.69 24.40
N ALA A 39 -8.05 30.21 23.71
CA ALA A 39 -9.41 30.73 23.83
C ALA A 39 -10.07 30.35 25.17
N PRO A 40 -11.02 31.16 25.66
CA PRO A 40 -11.82 30.81 26.82
C PRO A 40 -12.85 29.70 26.50
N SER A 41 -13.23 28.94 27.53
CA SER A 41 -14.29 27.93 27.47
C SER A 41 -15.67 28.57 27.38
N GLY A 42 -16.62 27.90 26.71
CA GLY A 42 -18.04 28.25 26.73
C GLY A 42 -18.42 29.57 26.06
N VAL A 43 -17.53 30.15 25.24
CA VAL A 43 -17.82 31.36 24.44
C VAL A 43 -18.15 31.03 22.99
N GLN A 44 -18.89 31.93 22.36
CA GLN A 44 -19.12 31.97 20.90
C GLN A 44 -17.78 32.24 20.19
N LYS A 45 -17.24 31.21 19.54
CA LYS A 45 -15.88 31.19 19.00
C LYS A 45 -15.68 32.21 17.88
N GLU A 46 -16.72 32.44 17.08
CA GLU A 46 -16.77 33.42 16.00
C GLU A 46 -16.81 34.89 16.48
N ARG A 47 -17.12 35.13 17.76
CA ARG A 47 -17.27 36.49 18.32
C ARG A 47 -16.16 36.91 19.27
N MET A 48 -15.17 36.04 19.48
CA MET A 48 -14.03 36.32 20.35
C MET A 48 -13.27 37.56 19.88
N GLN A 49 -12.79 38.32 20.85
CA GLN A 49 -11.87 39.45 20.67
C GLN A 49 -10.49 39.08 21.23
N PRO A 50 -9.41 39.74 20.78
CA PRO A 50 -8.06 39.46 21.27
C PRO A 50 -7.93 39.54 22.80
N ASP A 51 -8.66 40.47 23.42
CA ASP A 51 -8.67 40.67 24.88
C ASP A 51 -9.36 39.54 25.66
N ASP A 52 -10.05 38.62 24.97
CA ASP A 52 -10.69 37.45 25.57
C ASP A 52 -9.72 36.27 25.78
N MET A 53 -8.49 36.35 25.26
CA MET A 53 -7.56 35.22 25.24
C MET A 53 -6.81 35.06 26.56
N PHE A 54 -6.65 33.81 27.00
CA PHE A 54 -5.69 33.44 28.03
C PHE A 54 -4.27 33.38 27.45
N VAL A 55 -3.28 33.72 28.26
CA VAL A 55 -1.86 33.47 27.95
C VAL A 55 -1.29 32.59 29.04
N LEU A 56 -0.58 31.55 28.62
CA LEU A 56 0.04 30.55 29.47
C LEU A 56 1.54 30.54 29.19
N ASP A 57 2.34 30.13 30.18
CA ASP A 57 3.75 29.86 29.97
C ASP A 57 3.98 28.53 29.23
N SER A 58 5.24 28.17 28.98
CA SER A 58 5.59 26.93 28.29
C SER A 58 5.24 25.65 29.08
N LYS A 59 4.89 25.76 30.37
CA LYS A 59 4.47 24.65 31.24
C LYS A 59 2.94 24.55 31.35
N GLY A 60 2.19 25.46 30.72
CA GLY A 60 0.74 25.49 30.78
C GLY A 60 0.19 26.21 32.03
N GLU A 61 1.00 26.99 32.74
CA GLU A 61 0.53 27.81 33.85
C GLU A 61 -0.01 29.14 33.32
N VAL A 62 -1.17 29.58 33.81
CA VAL A 62 -1.81 30.82 33.34
C VAL A 62 -1.03 32.03 33.85
N ILE A 63 -0.47 32.81 32.92
CA ILE A 63 0.24 34.07 33.21
C ILE A 63 -0.62 35.31 32.90
N TYR A 64 -1.67 35.17 32.09
CA TYR A 64 -2.67 36.21 31.87
C TYR A 64 -4.08 35.62 31.81
N THR A 65 -4.98 36.21 32.61
CA THR A 65 -6.42 35.94 32.60
C THR A 65 -7.16 37.16 32.01
N PRO A 66 -8.04 36.97 31.02
CA PRO A 66 -8.84 38.05 30.45
C PRO A 66 -9.83 38.63 31.46
N VAL A 67 -10.18 39.91 31.29
CA VAL A 67 -11.10 40.61 32.21
C VAL A 67 -12.54 40.14 31.97
N THR A 68 -13.29 39.93 33.07
CA THR A 68 -14.72 39.60 32.99
C THR A 68 -15.50 40.75 32.34
N LYS A 69 -16.15 40.46 31.21
CA LYS A 69 -17.03 41.39 30.51
C LYS A 69 -18.35 41.59 31.29
N PRO A 70 -19.07 42.72 31.07
CA PRO A 70 -20.38 42.94 31.68
C PRO A 70 -21.40 41.82 31.39
N PRO A 71 -22.47 41.69 32.21
CA PRO A 71 -23.56 40.75 31.95
C PRO A 71 -24.10 40.86 30.52
N PRO A 72 -24.49 39.73 29.88
CA PRO A 72 -24.72 38.39 30.43
C PRO A 72 -23.47 37.48 30.49
N ASN A 73 -22.27 38.01 30.25
CA ASN A 73 -21.05 37.20 30.20
C ASN A 73 -20.66 36.65 31.57
N ARG A 74 -20.23 35.38 31.60
CA ARG A 74 -19.70 34.74 32.81
C ARG A 74 -18.20 35.06 32.95
N PRO A 75 -17.63 34.96 34.16
CA PRO A 75 -16.19 35.01 34.34
C PRO A 75 -15.49 34.01 33.40
N PRO A 76 -14.44 34.45 32.67
CA PRO A 76 -13.76 33.60 31.71
C PRO A 76 -13.11 32.43 32.43
N LYS A 77 -13.18 31.27 31.80
CA LYS A 77 -12.50 30.05 32.24
C LYS A 77 -11.59 29.58 31.11
N LEU A 78 -10.42 29.07 31.48
CA LEU A 78 -9.53 28.44 30.50
C LEU A 78 -10.27 27.27 29.82
N SER A 79 -9.97 27.04 28.55
CA SER A 79 -10.53 25.91 27.80
C SER A 79 -10.28 24.59 28.52
N GLU A 80 -11.29 23.72 28.58
CA GLU A 80 -11.14 22.37 29.13
C GLU A 80 -10.23 21.51 28.23
N CYS A 81 -10.07 21.88 26.94
CA CYS A 81 -9.10 21.31 26.02
C CYS A 81 -7.63 21.61 26.37
N SER A 82 -7.35 22.47 27.36
CA SER A 82 -5.98 22.90 27.70
C SER A 82 -5.01 21.73 27.92
N PRO A 83 -5.30 20.72 28.77
CA PRO A 83 -4.40 19.59 28.97
C PRO A 83 -4.15 18.77 27.68
N LEU A 84 -5.14 18.74 26.79
CA LEU A 84 -5.06 18.05 25.50
C LEU A 84 -4.18 18.80 24.51
N PHE A 85 -4.26 20.14 24.48
CA PHE A 85 -3.33 20.97 23.70
C PHE A 85 -1.90 20.87 24.23
N MET A 86 -1.73 20.91 25.55
CA MET A 86 -0.42 20.76 26.19
C MET A 86 0.24 19.43 25.85
N ALA A 87 -0.52 18.33 25.74
CA ALA A 87 0.02 17.05 25.30
C ALA A 87 0.71 17.12 23.93
N ALA A 88 0.13 17.82 22.95
CA ALA A 88 0.74 17.98 21.63
C ALA A 88 1.96 18.92 21.68
N TYR A 89 1.92 20.00 22.48
CA TYR A 89 3.09 20.86 22.67
C TYR A 89 4.28 20.11 23.29
N GLU A 90 4.02 19.25 24.28
CA GLU A 90 5.06 18.51 25.01
C GLU A 90 5.59 17.31 24.23
N LEU A 91 4.70 16.49 23.65
CA LEU A 91 5.06 15.21 23.04
C LEU A 91 5.39 15.31 21.55
N ARG A 92 5.06 16.44 20.91
CA ARG A 92 5.26 16.66 19.47
C ARG A 92 5.94 17.96 19.12
N ASN A 93 6.29 18.78 20.12
CA ASN A 93 6.86 20.11 19.89
C ASN A 93 6.01 20.93 18.88
N ALA A 94 4.69 20.85 19.02
CA ALA A 94 3.77 21.57 18.15
C ALA A 94 3.96 23.09 18.26
N GLY A 95 3.64 23.82 17.19
CA GLY A 95 3.49 25.28 17.19
C GLY A 95 2.03 25.71 17.27
N ALA A 96 1.09 24.84 16.90
CA ALA A 96 -0.34 25.08 17.07
C ALA A 96 -1.11 23.75 17.17
N VAL A 97 -2.27 23.80 17.80
CA VAL A 97 -3.17 22.66 17.99
C VAL A 97 -4.60 23.10 17.77
N ILE A 98 -5.34 22.35 16.95
CA ILE A 98 -6.74 22.57 16.61
C ILE A 98 -7.57 21.43 17.20
N HIS A 99 -8.69 21.78 17.82
CA HIS A 99 -9.75 20.85 18.17
C HIS A 99 -11.02 21.20 17.39
N SER A 100 -11.56 20.22 16.68
CA SER A 100 -12.77 20.36 15.89
C SER A 100 -13.82 19.36 16.34
N HIS A 101 -15.07 19.81 16.47
CA HIS A 101 -16.27 19.00 16.64
C HIS A 101 -16.94 18.72 15.28
N SER A 102 -16.14 18.64 14.21
CA SER A 102 -16.64 18.39 12.86
C SER A 102 -17.54 17.15 12.80
N MET A 103 -18.67 17.31 12.11
CA MET A 103 -19.56 16.19 11.82
C MET A 103 -18.86 15.10 11.01
N ASN A 104 -17.94 15.47 10.10
CA ASN A 104 -17.18 14.51 9.30
C ASN A 104 -16.30 13.64 10.19
N ALA A 105 -15.57 14.25 11.13
CA ALA A 105 -14.78 13.53 12.13
C ALA A 105 -15.66 12.60 12.98
N VAL A 106 -16.78 13.11 13.50
CA VAL A 106 -17.74 12.31 14.30
C VAL A 106 -18.23 11.09 13.51
N LEU A 107 -18.70 11.28 12.28
CA LEU A 107 -19.22 10.19 11.44
C LEU A 107 -18.13 9.20 11.04
N ALA A 108 -16.90 9.66 10.75
CA ALA A 108 -15.78 8.78 10.45
C ALA A 108 -15.48 7.83 11.62
N THR A 109 -15.57 8.30 12.87
CA THR A 109 -15.43 7.43 14.06
C THR A 109 -16.57 6.42 14.23
N MET A 110 -17.67 6.55 13.48
CA MET A 110 -18.84 5.68 13.57
C MET A 110 -18.95 4.70 12.40
N LEU A 111 -18.11 4.83 11.36
CA LEU A 111 -18.09 3.90 10.22
C LEU A 111 -17.75 2.47 10.66
N ASP A 112 -16.84 2.33 11.62
CA ASP A 112 -16.54 1.09 12.30
C ASP A 112 -16.46 1.35 13.82
N PRO A 113 -17.55 1.07 14.57
CA PRO A 113 -17.61 1.32 16.01
C PRO A 113 -16.56 0.57 16.84
N GLU A 114 -16.01 -0.53 16.31
CA GLU A 114 -15.05 -1.39 17.02
C GLU A 114 -13.60 -1.06 16.65
N ALA A 115 -13.37 -0.25 15.60
CA ALA A 115 -12.03 0.07 15.13
C ALA A 115 -11.33 1.09 16.05
N SER A 116 -10.10 0.78 16.46
CA SER A 116 -9.22 1.71 17.20
C SER A 116 -8.49 2.71 16.28
N GLU A 117 -8.69 2.60 14.97
CA GLU A 117 -8.00 3.39 13.95
C GLU A 117 -8.99 3.76 12.84
N PHE A 118 -8.87 4.98 12.35
CA PHE A 118 -9.39 5.37 11.05
C PHE A 118 -8.28 5.20 10.01
N VAL A 119 -8.60 4.54 8.89
CA VAL A 119 -7.64 4.27 7.81
C VAL A 119 -8.25 4.67 6.47
N ILE A 120 -7.51 5.43 5.67
CA ILE A 120 -7.89 5.77 4.30
C ILE A 120 -6.65 5.74 3.39
N THR A 121 -6.83 5.40 2.11
CA THR A 121 -5.71 5.35 1.15
C THR A 121 -6.12 5.86 -0.23
N HIS A 122 -5.13 6.20 -1.07
CA HIS A 122 -5.33 6.56 -2.49
C HIS A 122 -6.29 7.74 -2.72
N VAL A 123 -6.26 8.73 -1.81
CA VAL A 123 -6.97 10.01 -1.95
C VAL A 123 -5.94 11.14 -1.95
N GLU A 124 -6.03 12.06 -2.92
CA GLU A 124 -5.03 13.12 -3.15
C GLU A 124 -4.71 13.96 -1.92
N MET A 125 -5.73 14.22 -1.08
CA MET A 125 -5.60 15.02 0.14
C MET A 125 -4.69 14.41 1.21
N ILE A 126 -4.33 13.12 1.09
CA ILE A 126 -3.33 12.47 1.96
C ILE A 126 -1.97 13.17 1.87
N LYS A 127 -1.60 13.71 0.70
CA LYS A 127 -0.33 14.43 0.50
C LYS A 127 -0.21 15.72 1.32
N GLY A 128 -1.32 16.26 1.81
CA GLY A 128 -1.31 17.44 2.67
C GLY A 128 -0.97 17.13 4.13
N ILE A 129 -0.81 15.85 4.49
CA ILE A 129 -0.44 15.40 5.83
C ILE A 129 1.07 15.14 5.86
N GLU A 130 1.75 15.68 6.87
CA GLU A 130 3.18 15.49 7.06
C GLU A 130 3.55 14.00 7.12
N GLY A 131 4.61 13.61 6.40
CA GLY A 131 5.09 12.24 6.34
C GLY A 131 4.30 11.30 5.41
N HIS A 132 3.26 11.80 4.72
CA HIS A 132 2.39 10.96 3.90
C HIS A 132 2.48 11.26 2.40
N GLY A 133 2.22 10.24 1.58
CA GLY A 133 2.14 10.33 0.13
C GLY A 133 0.86 9.69 -0.42
N PHE A 134 0.53 9.97 -1.68
CA PHE A 134 -0.73 9.55 -2.32
C PHE A 134 -1.06 8.06 -2.16
N TYR A 135 -0.07 7.18 -2.37
CA TYR A 135 -0.24 5.73 -2.30
C TYR A 135 -0.22 5.16 -0.87
N GLY A 136 0.11 5.99 0.13
CA GLY A 136 0.19 5.57 1.52
C GLY A 136 -1.18 5.36 2.16
N LYS A 137 -1.19 4.65 3.30
CA LYS A 137 -2.34 4.63 4.23
C LYS A 137 -2.19 5.81 5.20
N CYS A 138 -3.19 6.66 5.26
CA CYS A 138 -3.34 7.65 6.33
C CYS A 138 -4.04 6.97 7.51
N ILE A 139 -3.33 6.79 8.62
CA ILE A 139 -3.82 6.16 9.84
C ILE A 139 -3.99 7.23 10.92
N VAL A 140 -5.18 7.30 11.51
CA VAL A 140 -5.50 8.21 12.62
C VAL A 140 -6.03 7.38 13.79
N PRO A 141 -5.38 7.39 14.96
CA PRO A 141 -5.88 6.66 16.13
C PRO A 141 -7.23 7.22 16.57
N VAL A 142 -8.13 6.33 16.98
CA VAL A 142 -9.45 6.65 17.51
C VAL A 142 -9.51 6.25 18.98
N ILE A 143 -9.76 7.22 19.87
CA ILE A 143 -9.96 6.99 21.30
C ILE A 143 -11.44 7.11 21.67
N GLU A 144 -11.85 6.34 22.67
CA GLU A 144 -13.22 6.45 23.21
C GLU A 144 -13.39 7.73 24.01
N ASN A 145 -14.49 8.44 23.75
CA ASN A 145 -14.89 9.60 24.53
C ASN A 145 -15.22 9.23 25.98
N THR A 146 -15.08 10.19 26.88
CA THR A 146 -15.37 10.04 28.32
C THR A 146 -16.23 11.19 28.80
N ALA A 147 -16.99 10.98 29.87
CA ALA A 147 -17.81 12.04 30.47
C ALA A 147 -16.96 13.14 31.16
N ARG A 148 -15.69 12.84 31.45
CA ARG A 148 -14.73 13.76 32.05
C ARG A 148 -13.50 13.90 31.17
N GLU A 149 -13.18 15.12 30.78
CA GLU A 149 -12.05 15.41 29.87
C GLU A 149 -10.66 15.08 30.49
N CYS A 150 -10.54 15.07 31.82
CA CYS A 150 -9.29 14.64 32.46
C CYS A 150 -8.92 13.18 32.11
N GLU A 151 -9.91 12.29 31.94
CA GLU A 151 -9.69 10.91 31.52
C GLU A 151 -9.37 10.79 30.02
N LEU A 152 -9.73 11.81 29.24
CA LEU A 152 -9.40 11.90 27.82
C LEU A 152 -7.92 12.26 27.63
N THR A 153 -7.35 13.03 28.55
CA THR A 153 -5.95 13.50 28.47
C THR A 153 -4.97 12.33 28.48
N ASP A 154 -5.11 11.36 29.39
CA ASP A 154 -4.21 10.20 29.46
C ASP A 154 -4.32 9.32 28.21
N ARG A 155 -5.54 9.09 27.73
CA ARG A 155 -5.80 8.32 26.48
C ARG A 155 -5.21 9.03 25.26
N LEU A 156 -5.37 10.34 25.18
CA LEU A 156 -4.79 11.15 24.11
C LEU A 156 -3.27 11.08 24.13
N ARG A 157 -2.64 11.26 25.30
CA ARG A 157 -1.18 11.17 25.45
C ARG A 157 -0.67 9.78 25.06
N GLN A 158 -1.38 8.73 25.43
CA GLN A 158 -1.05 7.36 25.03
C GLN A 158 -1.20 7.16 23.52
N ALA A 159 -2.30 7.61 22.92
CA ALA A 159 -2.51 7.53 21.47
C ALA A 159 -1.46 8.35 20.70
N ILE A 160 -1.06 9.50 21.21
CA ILE A 160 0.07 10.26 20.68
C ILE A 160 1.32 9.37 20.80
N ALA A 161 1.68 8.83 21.97
CA ALA A 161 2.88 8.01 22.11
C ALA A 161 2.91 6.78 21.17
N ASP A 162 1.80 6.07 21.04
CA ASP A 162 1.69 4.83 20.26
C ASP A 162 1.73 5.07 18.73
N TYR A 163 1.35 6.28 18.28
CA TYR A 163 1.31 6.65 16.86
C TYR A 163 2.27 7.83 16.60
N PRO A 164 3.59 7.59 16.56
CA PRO A 164 4.60 8.64 16.40
C PRO A 164 4.46 9.44 15.09
N GLN A 165 3.92 8.81 14.04
CA GLN A 165 3.73 9.40 12.72
C GLN A 165 2.38 10.11 12.53
N ALA A 166 1.46 9.97 13.49
CA ALA A 166 0.16 10.62 13.40
C ALA A 166 0.27 12.10 13.81
N ASN A 167 -0.46 12.96 13.10
CA ASN A 167 -0.61 14.38 13.42
C ASN A 167 -2.01 14.74 13.93
N ALA A 168 -2.81 13.70 14.21
CA ALA A 168 -4.16 13.83 14.71
C ALA A 168 -4.56 12.66 15.62
N VAL A 169 -5.54 12.89 16.47
CA VAL A 169 -6.28 11.84 17.20
C VAL A 169 -7.78 12.11 17.08
N LEU A 170 -8.53 11.10 16.65
CA LEU A 170 -9.98 11.13 16.64
C LEU A 170 -10.53 10.73 18.02
N VAL A 171 -11.58 11.41 18.45
CA VAL A 171 -12.31 11.08 19.68
C VAL A 171 -13.72 10.66 19.29
N ARG A 172 -14.07 9.41 19.55
CA ARG A 172 -15.31 8.80 19.05
C ARG A 172 -16.54 9.56 19.51
N ARG A 173 -17.45 9.88 18.59
CA ARG A 173 -18.68 10.67 18.87
C ARG A 173 -18.40 12.05 19.51
N HIS A 174 -17.22 12.62 19.26
CA HIS A 174 -16.83 13.92 19.80
C HIS A 174 -16.20 14.79 18.71
N GLY A 175 -15.09 14.36 18.11
CA GLY A 175 -14.36 15.20 17.17
C GLY A 175 -12.93 14.74 16.92
N VAL A 176 -12.04 15.69 16.65
CA VAL A 176 -10.63 15.44 16.34
C VAL A 176 -9.72 16.50 16.97
N TYR A 177 -8.51 16.08 17.36
CA TYR A 177 -7.39 16.96 17.70
C TYR A 177 -6.34 16.85 16.61
N VAL A 178 -5.85 17.98 16.08
CA VAL A 178 -4.83 18.04 15.01
C VAL A 178 -3.74 19.04 15.42
N TRP A 179 -2.47 18.71 15.21
CA TRP A 179 -1.35 19.61 15.51
C TRP A 179 -0.40 19.76 14.32
N GLY A 180 0.43 20.78 14.38
CA GLY A 180 1.49 21.03 13.41
C GLY A 180 2.60 21.90 14.01
N LYS A 181 3.73 21.99 13.31
CA LYS A 181 4.90 22.80 13.69
C LYS A 181 4.60 24.31 13.77
N ASP A 182 3.54 24.74 13.08
CA ASP A 182 2.98 26.08 13.10
C ASP A 182 1.47 26.02 12.82
N TRP A 183 0.80 27.17 12.92
CA TRP A 183 -0.65 27.27 12.68
C TRP A 183 -1.03 26.99 11.23
N ILE A 184 -0.15 27.25 10.27
CA ILE A 184 -0.40 27.05 8.84
C ILE A 184 -0.50 25.54 8.60
N GLN A 185 0.51 24.78 9.03
CA GLN A 185 0.52 23.34 8.90
C GLN A 185 -0.62 22.70 9.70
N ALA A 186 -0.86 23.11 10.95
CA ALA A 186 -1.97 22.56 11.74
C ALA A 186 -3.32 22.75 11.02
N LYS A 187 -3.57 23.94 10.47
CA LYS A 187 -4.78 24.25 9.70
C LYS A 187 -4.86 23.43 8.41
N THR A 188 -3.82 23.42 7.59
CA THR A 188 -3.82 22.66 6.32
C THR A 188 -4.06 21.18 6.55
N GLN A 189 -3.42 20.59 7.56
CA GLN A 189 -3.64 19.18 7.91
C GLN A 189 -5.06 18.95 8.43
N ALA A 190 -5.61 19.86 9.24
CA ALA A 190 -6.99 19.75 9.70
C ALA A 190 -7.99 19.77 8.53
N GLU A 191 -7.76 20.59 7.51
CA GLU A 191 -8.59 20.63 6.29
C GLU A 191 -8.47 19.32 5.50
N CYS A 192 -7.26 18.79 5.35
CA CYS A 192 -7.03 17.50 4.71
C CYS A 192 -7.70 16.35 5.49
N TYR A 193 -7.54 16.30 6.81
CA TYR A 193 -8.19 15.29 7.64
C TYR A 193 -9.71 15.36 7.54
N ASP A 194 -10.30 16.56 7.64
CA ASP A 194 -11.75 16.73 7.55
C ASP A 194 -12.30 16.28 6.19
N TYR A 195 -11.61 16.62 5.10
CA TYR A 195 -11.92 16.13 3.76
C TYR A 195 -11.84 14.60 3.69
N LEU A 196 -10.78 13.99 4.22
CA LEU A 196 -10.58 12.55 4.19
C LEU A 196 -11.65 11.81 5.00
N PHE A 197 -12.07 12.37 6.14
CA PHE A 197 -13.17 11.84 6.93
C PHE A 197 -14.49 11.89 6.15
N GLU A 198 -14.78 13.01 5.49
CA GLU A 198 -15.98 13.14 4.63
C GLU A 198 -15.94 12.16 3.46
N ALA A 199 -14.79 12.06 2.78
CA ALA A 199 -14.58 11.15 1.67
C ALA A 199 -14.82 9.70 2.08
N ALA A 200 -14.27 9.26 3.22
CA ALA A 200 -14.50 7.92 3.74
C ALA A 200 -15.99 7.65 4.02
N VAL A 201 -16.69 8.60 4.64
CA VAL A 201 -18.13 8.48 4.92
C VAL A 201 -18.93 8.35 3.63
N ARG A 202 -18.65 9.20 2.63
CA ARG A 202 -19.32 9.19 1.33
C ARG A 202 -19.01 7.93 0.53
N MET A 203 -17.75 7.51 0.48
CA MET A 203 -17.33 6.26 -0.16
C MET A 203 -18.05 5.06 0.46
N ASN A 204 -18.06 4.97 1.79
CA ASN A 204 -18.75 3.89 2.51
C ASN A 204 -20.26 3.88 2.21
N ALA A 205 -20.91 5.06 2.18
CA ALA A 205 -22.33 5.16 1.81
C ALA A 205 -22.61 4.72 0.36
N MET A 206 -21.64 4.84 -0.54
CA MET A 206 -21.70 4.35 -1.92
C MET A 206 -21.26 2.88 -2.07
N GLY A 207 -20.88 2.20 -0.98
CA GLY A 207 -20.37 0.83 -1.02
C GLY A 207 -18.91 0.71 -1.48
N LEU A 208 -18.16 1.82 -1.55
CA LEU A 208 -16.74 1.84 -1.88
C LEU A 208 -15.91 1.69 -0.61
N ASP A 209 -14.97 0.74 -0.60
CA ASP A 209 -14.07 0.52 0.54
C ASP A 209 -12.89 1.51 0.50
N TYR A 210 -13.02 2.61 1.23
CA TYR A 210 -12.03 3.69 1.34
C TYR A 210 -10.69 3.27 1.96
N ARG A 211 -10.62 2.07 2.55
CA ARG A 211 -9.40 1.51 3.14
C ARG A 211 -8.54 0.78 2.12
N ARG A 212 -9.04 0.60 0.90
CA ARG A 212 -8.39 -0.17 -0.16
C ARG A 212 -8.05 0.72 -1.35
N PRO A 213 -6.98 0.41 -2.10
CA PRO A 213 -6.73 1.04 -3.39
C PRO A 213 -7.96 0.91 -4.31
N PRO A 214 -8.26 1.92 -5.14
CA PRO A 214 -9.37 1.86 -6.07
C PRO A 214 -9.22 0.65 -7.01
N ALA A 215 -10.34 -0.03 -7.27
CA ALA A 215 -10.36 -1.10 -8.27
C ALA A 215 -9.96 -0.53 -9.65
N PRO A 216 -9.18 -1.26 -10.46
CA PRO A 216 -8.82 -0.79 -11.78
C PRO A 216 -10.08 -0.54 -12.63
N ILE A 217 -10.09 0.54 -13.39
CA ILE A 217 -11.14 0.81 -14.37
C ILE A 217 -11.03 -0.27 -15.46
N ILE A 218 -11.96 -1.23 -15.45
CA ILE A 218 -12.15 -2.15 -16.57
C ILE A 218 -12.83 -1.35 -17.67
N ALA A 219 -12.07 -0.89 -18.66
CA ALA A 219 -12.63 -0.25 -19.85
C ALA A 219 -13.37 -1.30 -20.69
N ASN A 220 -14.62 -1.62 -20.30
CA ASN A 220 -15.51 -2.34 -21.20
C ASN A 220 -15.86 -1.39 -22.36
N GLY A 221 -15.56 -1.82 -23.58
CA GLY A 221 -15.80 -1.09 -24.83
C GLY A 221 -17.27 -0.82 -25.17
N ASN A 222 -18.17 -0.76 -24.19
CA ASN A 222 -19.54 -0.25 -24.31
C ASN A 222 -19.91 0.39 -22.96
N GLY A 223 -20.22 1.69 -22.97
CA GLY A 223 -20.38 2.55 -21.80
C GLY A 223 -21.54 2.21 -20.86
N ALA A 224 -21.43 1.10 -20.13
CA ALA A 224 -22.25 0.78 -18.98
C ALA A 224 -21.37 0.17 -17.89
N ALA A 225 -21.12 0.93 -16.83
CA ALA A 225 -20.42 0.46 -15.64
C ALA A 225 -21.31 -0.54 -14.89
N ALA A 226 -20.99 -1.84 -14.99
CA ALA A 226 -21.61 -2.88 -14.19
C ALA A 226 -20.80 -3.05 -12.89
N THR A 227 -21.34 -2.56 -11.78
CA THR A 227 -20.80 -2.83 -10.44
C THR A 227 -21.21 -4.24 -10.01
N THR A 228 -20.27 -5.18 -9.99
CA THR A 228 -20.48 -6.52 -9.42
C THR A 228 -20.40 -6.46 -7.89
N ASN A 229 -21.54 -6.21 -7.25
CA ASN A 229 -21.69 -6.35 -5.80
C ASN A 229 -21.71 -7.82 -5.40
N GLY A 230 -20.53 -8.38 -5.12
CA GLY A 230 -20.40 -9.65 -4.41
C GLY A 230 -20.68 -9.45 -2.92
N THR A 231 -21.74 -10.08 -2.42
CA THR A 231 -22.07 -10.20 -0.99
C THR A 231 -20.88 -10.74 -0.21
N VAL A 232 -20.34 -9.95 0.73
CA VAL A 232 -19.24 -10.37 1.61
C VAL A 232 -19.81 -11.07 2.83
N ASP A 233 -19.49 -12.36 2.91
CA ASP A 233 -19.76 -13.22 4.06
C ASP A 233 -18.91 -12.76 5.27
N ARG A 234 -19.56 -12.48 6.40
CA ARG A 234 -18.91 -12.04 7.65
C ARG A 234 -18.31 -13.26 8.35
N GLN A 235 -17.05 -13.58 8.06
CA GLN A 235 -16.25 -14.45 8.93
C GLN A 235 -15.25 -13.65 9.78
N VAL A 236 -15.46 -13.81 11.08
CA VAL A 236 -14.73 -13.32 12.26
C VAL A 236 -13.21 -13.37 12.09
N HIS A 237 -12.56 -12.21 12.02
CA HIS A 237 -11.10 -12.11 12.16
C HIS A 237 -10.70 -12.08 13.64
N LYS A 238 -10.06 -13.17 14.09
CA LYS A 238 -9.38 -13.27 15.38
C LYS A 238 -8.09 -12.43 15.32
N LYS A 239 -7.93 -11.49 16.24
CA LYS A 239 -6.75 -10.62 16.41
C LYS A 239 -5.46 -11.46 16.54
N LEU A 240 -4.54 -11.34 15.58
CA LEU A 240 -3.15 -11.78 15.72
C LEU A 240 -2.34 -10.66 16.38
N LYS A 241 -1.81 -10.91 17.58
CA LYS A 241 -0.85 -10.03 18.25
C LYS A 241 0.54 -10.28 17.67
N VAL A 242 1.08 -9.35 16.89
CA VAL A 242 2.47 -9.42 16.42
C VAL A 242 3.38 -8.83 17.51
N LYS A 243 4.32 -9.63 18.01
CA LYS A 243 5.41 -9.19 18.89
C LYS A 243 6.55 -8.68 18.01
N HIS A 244 6.86 -7.38 18.05
CA HIS A 244 8.06 -6.84 17.41
C HIS A 244 9.29 -7.08 18.28
N SER A 245 10.16 -8.02 17.87
CA SER A 245 11.52 -8.19 18.40
C SER A 245 12.41 -8.92 17.39
N ALA A 246 12.65 -8.28 16.24
CA ALA A 246 13.80 -8.54 15.37
C ALA A 246 14.02 -7.28 14.51
N ALA A 247 15.28 -6.91 14.26
CA ALA A 247 15.59 -5.82 13.33
C ALA A 247 15.00 -6.16 11.95
N LEU A 248 14.23 -5.23 11.38
CA LEU A 248 13.59 -5.39 10.07
C LEU A 248 14.67 -5.63 9.00
N PRO A 249 14.49 -6.60 8.09
CA PRO A 249 15.42 -6.79 6.98
C PRO A 249 15.45 -5.55 6.10
N THR A 250 16.64 -5.15 5.64
CA THR A 250 16.79 -3.99 4.75
C THR A 250 16.46 -4.34 3.29
N CYS A 251 16.48 -5.64 2.96
CA CYS A 251 16.20 -6.16 1.63
C CYS A 251 15.33 -7.43 1.69
N ILE A 252 14.25 -7.45 0.91
CA ILE A 252 13.37 -8.61 0.75
C ILE A 252 13.43 -9.08 -0.72
N VAL A 253 13.59 -10.37 -0.92
CA VAL A 253 13.50 -11.03 -2.23
C VAL A 253 12.34 -12.01 -2.17
N LEU A 254 11.45 -11.95 -3.16
CA LEU A 254 10.25 -12.79 -3.21
C LEU A 254 10.31 -13.74 -4.40
N ASP A 255 9.91 -14.98 -4.18
CA ASP A 255 9.44 -15.84 -5.25
C ASP A 255 8.02 -15.45 -5.72
N ILE A 256 7.60 -15.97 -6.87
CA ILE A 256 6.27 -15.71 -7.45
C ILE A 256 5.29 -16.84 -7.12
N GLU A 257 5.49 -18.01 -7.73
CA GLU A 257 4.55 -19.13 -7.68
C GLU A 257 4.48 -19.69 -6.25
N GLY A 258 3.26 -19.93 -5.74
CA GLY A 258 3.06 -20.43 -4.37
C GLY A 258 3.44 -19.43 -3.26
N THR A 259 3.97 -18.26 -3.60
CA THR A 259 4.51 -17.27 -2.67
C THR A 259 3.71 -15.98 -2.70
N VAL A 260 3.77 -15.24 -3.82
CA VAL A 260 2.97 -14.03 -4.06
C VAL A 260 1.75 -14.27 -4.95
N ALA A 261 1.75 -15.37 -5.70
CA ALA A 261 0.70 -15.74 -6.64
C ALA A 261 0.31 -17.21 -6.48
N PRO A 262 -0.94 -17.60 -6.76
CA PRO A 262 -1.33 -19.00 -6.80
C PRO A 262 -0.50 -19.78 -7.83
N ILE A 263 -0.08 -21.00 -7.48
CA ILE A 263 0.64 -21.90 -8.41
C ILE A 263 -0.18 -22.15 -9.67
N SER A 264 -1.51 -22.26 -9.51
CA SER A 264 -2.45 -22.46 -10.60
C SER A 264 -2.44 -21.33 -11.63
N PHE A 265 -2.08 -20.09 -11.29
CA PHE A 265 -2.17 -19.00 -12.26
C PHE A 265 -1.20 -19.20 -13.44
N VAL A 266 0.03 -19.60 -13.17
CA VAL A 266 1.01 -19.82 -14.25
C VAL A 266 0.63 -21.07 -15.06
N ALA A 267 0.31 -22.17 -14.36
CA ALA A 267 -0.01 -23.46 -14.97
C ALA A 267 -1.34 -23.45 -15.75
N ASP A 268 -2.38 -22.82 -15.20
CA ASP A 268 -3.76 -22.92 -15.69
C ASP A 268 -4.22 -21.68 -16.48
N VAL A 269 -3.48 -20.56 -16.39
CA VAL A 269 -3.81 -19.33 -17.12
C VAL A 269 -2.73 -18.98 -18.14
N MET A 270 -1.49 -18.72 -17.72
CA MET A 270 -0.46 -18.20 -18.63
C MET A 270 -0.10 -19.21 -19.74
N PHE A 271 0.21 -20.46 -19.40
CA PHE A 271 0.57 -21.45 -20.42
C PHE A 271 -0.61 -21.79 -21.36
N PRO A 272 -1.84 -22.03 -20.87
CA PRO A 272 -2.99 -22.25 -21.74
C PRO A 272 -3.30 -21.04 -22.63
N TYR A 273 -3.13 -19.82 -22.13
CA TYR A 273 -3.32 -18.60 -22.92
C TYR A 273 -2.37 -18.55 -24.13
N ALA A 274 -1.08 -18.82 -23.90
CA ALA A 274 -0.10 -18.84 -25.00
C ALA A 274 -0.49 -19.88 -26.06
N LYS A 275 -0.93 -21.07 -25.65
CA LYS A 275 -1.38 -22.11 -26.58
C LYS A 275 -2.61 -21.67 -27.39
N GLN A 276 -3.65 -21.19 -26.72
CA GLN A 276 -4.92 -20.83 -27.35
C GLN A 276 -4.80 -19.62 -28.29
N HIS A 277 -3.90 -18.68 -27.98
CA HIS A 277 -3.75 -17.44 -28.73
C HIS A 277 -2.56 -17.44 -29.71
N CYS A 278 -1.75 -18.51 -29.75
CA CYS A 278 -0.57 -18.62 -30.64
C CYS A 278 -0.92 -18.33 -32.10
N ARG A 279 -1.92 -19.02 -32.66
CA ARG A 279 -2.34 -18.85 -34.05
C ARG A 279 -2.78 -17.41 -34.35
N ALA A 280 -3.70 -16.87 -33.55
CA ALA A 280 -4.23 -15.52 -33.76
C ALA A 280 -3.12 -14.46 -33.64
N PHE A 281 -2.17 -14.65 -32.71
CA PHE A 281 -1.01 -13.78 -32.58
C PHE A 281 -0.13 -13.82 -33.83
N LEU A 282 0.21 -15.03 -34.31
CA LEU A 282 1.03 -15.20 -35.51
C LEU A 282 0.33 -14.61 -36.75
N GLU A 283 -0.94 -14.91 -36.98
CA GLU A 283 -1.71 -14.37 -38.13
C GLU A 283 -1.78 -12.84 -38.10
N GLY A 284 -1.95 -12.24 -36.91
CA GLY A 284 -2.03 -10.79 -36.75
C GLY A 284 -0.68 -10.06 -36.79
N SER A 285 0.44 -10.77 -36.61
CA SER A 285 1.76 -10.16 -36.43
C SER A 285 2.85 -10.74 -37.34
N VAL A 286 2.53 -11.66 -38.26
CA VAL A 286 3.50 -12.39 -39.09
C VAL A 286 4.43 -11.44 -39.84
N ASP A 287 3.97 -10.28 -40.28
CA ASP A 287 4.79 -9.32 -41.02
C ASP A 287 5.67 -8.42 -40.13
N SER A 288 5.51 -8.51 -38.81
CA SER A 288 6.31 -7.73 -37.88
C SER A 288 7.75 -8.27 -37.79
N ALA A 289 8.72 -7.38 -37.61
CA ALA A 289 10.11 -7.76 -37.46
C ALA A 289 10.35 -8.66 -36.23
N GLU A 290 9.58 -8.45 -35.16
CA GLU A 290 9.67 -9.25 -33.92
C GLU A 290 9.18 -10.69 -34.16
N THR A 291 7.99 -10.85 -34.75
CA THR A 291 7.45 -12.19 -35.06
C THR A 291 8.30 -12.93 -36.09
N GLN A 292 8.88 -12.22 -37.07
CA GLN A 292 9.82 -12.85 -38.01
C GLN A 292 11.10 -13.35 -37.33
N ALA A 293 11.61 -12.63 -36.31
CA ALA A 293 12.74 -13.09 -35.51
C ALA A 293 12.38 -14.32 -34.67
N ASP A 294 11.19 -14.35 -34.07
CA ASP A 294 10.70 -15.53 -33.33
C ASP A 294 10.58 -16.76 -34.23
N ILE A 295 9.97 -16.60 -35.42
CA ILE A 295 9.83 -17.67 -36.40
C ILE A 295 11.21 -18.18 -36.82
N GLN A 296 12.20 -17.29 -37.00
CA GLN A 296 13.55 -17.69 -37.35
C GLN A 296 14.22 -18.49 -36.22
N LEU A 297 14.08 -18.07 -34.96
CA LEU A 297 14.60 -18.84 -33.81
C LEU A 297 13.95 -20.21 -33.70
N ILE A 298 12.64 -20.31 -33.94
CA ILE A 298 11.91 -21.58 -33.93
C ILE A 298 12.37 -22.46 -35.09
N ARG A 299 12.58 -21.90 -36.28
CA ARG A 299 13.10 -22.63 -37.45
C ARG A 299 14.48 -23.24 -37.18
N GLU A 300 15.38 -22.48 -36.56
CA GLU A 300 16.71 -22.97 -36.18
C GLU A 300 16.63 -24.08 -35.13
N GLN A 301 15.79 -23.90 -34.10
CA GLN A 301 15.57 -24.92 -33.07
C GLN A 301 14.95 -26.20 -33.67
N ALA A 302 13.95 -26.07 -34.54
CA ALA A 302 13.31 -27.20 -35.21
C ALA A 302 14.29 -27.98 -36.09
N ALA A 303 15.14 -27.29 -36.86
CA ALA A 303 16.18 -27.94 -37.67
C ALA A 303 17.18 -28.71 -36.79
N ALA A 304 17.59 -28.14 -35.65
CA ALA A 304 18.44 -28.82 -34.69
C ALA A 304 17.76 -30.05 -34.07
N ASP A 305 16.45 -29.97 -33.81
CA ASP A 305 15.67 -31.06 -33.24
C ASP A 305 15.54 -32.25 -34.22
N VAL A 306 15.30 -31.95 -35.50
CA VAL A 306 15.27 -32.93 -36.59
C VAL A 306 16.62 -33.60 -36.75
N ALA A 307 17.71 -32.82 -36.73
CA ALA A 307 19.07 -33.34 -36.80
C ALA A 307 19.44 -34.24 -35.61
N ALA A 308 18.86 -33.97 -34.43
CA ALA A 308 19.01 -34.80 -33.23
C ALA A 308 18.12 -36.06 -33.24
N GLY A 309 17.25 -36.25 -34.24
CA GLY A 309 16.38 -37.41 -34.36
C GLY A 309 15.26 -37.47 -33.32
N LEU A 310 14.82 -36.31 -32.81
CA LEU A 310 13.69 -36.25 -31.87
C LEU A 310 12.40 -36.74 -32.56
N ALA A 311 11.60 -37.53 -31.85
CA ALA A 311 10.35 -38.04 -32.41
C ALA A 311 9.25 -36.96 -32.41
N GLY A 312 8.50 -36.85 -33.51
CA GLY A 312 7.34 -35.95 -33.58
C GLY A 312 7.66 -34.46 -33.83
N VAL A 313 8.88 -34.14 -34.29
CA VAL A 313 9.27 -32.78 -34.70
C VAL A 313 9.22 -32.62 -36.22
N CYS A 314 8.81 -31.45 -36.69
CA CYS A 314 8.74 -31.07 -38.09
C CYS A 314 9.67 -29.89 -38.40
N GLU A 315 10.14 -29.80 -39.65
CA GLU A 315 10.85 -28.61 -40.12
C GLU A 315 9.86 -27.46 -40.34
N ILE A 316 10.31 -26.24 -40.06
CA ILE A 316 9.54 -25.03 -40.36
C ILE A 316 9.90 -24.55 -41.77
N PRO A 317 8.92 -24.24 -42.66
CA PRO A 317 9.18 -23.79 -44.02
C PRO A 317 10.15 -22.60 -44.09
N PRO A 318 10.97 -22.49 -45.16
CA PRO A 318 11.99 -21.46 -45.28
C PRO A 318 11.41 -20.04 -45.47
N ALA A 319 12.26 -19.03 -45.34
CA ALA A 319 11.88 -17.65 -45.61
C ALA A 319 11.41 -17.48 -47.07
N GLY A 320 10.20 -16.94 -47.26
CA GLY A 320 9.56 -16.78 -48.58
C GLY A 320 8.54 -17.85 -48.96
N ALA A 321 8.33 -18.86 -48.10
CA ALA A 321 7.19 -19.77 -48.21
C ALA A 321 5.84 -19.05 -47.97
N ASP A 322 4.74 -19.73 -48.27
CA ASP A 322 3.40 -19.19 -48.00
C ASP A 322 3.21 -18.91 -46.49
N LYS A 323 2.62 -17.76 -46.17
CA LYS A 323 2.48 -17.31 -44.79
C LYS A 323 1.59 -18.24 -43.97
N ALA A 324 0.52 -18.76 -44.55
CA ALA A 324 -0.39 -19.66 -43.83
C ALA A 324 0.32 -20.99 -43.52
N GLU A 325 1.09 -21.52 -44.47
CA GLU A 325 1.90 -22.73 -44.27
C GLU A 325 2.95 -22.55 -43.15
N VAL A 326 3.62 -21.39 -43.09
CA VAL A 326 4.57 -21.08 -42.01
C VAL A 326 3.86 -21.00 -40.66
N VAL A 327 2.71 -20.31 -40.58
CA VAL A 327 1.94 -20.19 -39.34
C VAL A 327 1.48 -21.56 -38.85
N ASP A 328 0.95 -22.40 -39.73
CA ASP A 328 0.50 -23.75 -39.38
C ASP A 328 1.65 -24.59 -38.80
N ALA A 329 2.81 -24.60 -39.47
CA ALA A 329 3.98 -25.35 -39.01
C ALA A 329 4.50 -24.85 -37.65
N VAL A 330 4.51 -23.52 -37.44
CA VAL A 330 4.96 -22.94 -36.17
C VAL A 330 3.97 -23.26 -35.04
N VAL A 331 2.66 -23.18 -35.30
CA VAL A 331 1.62 -23.56 -34.32
C VAL A 331 1.78 -25.02 -33.91
N ASP A 332 1.91 -25.94 -34.88
CA ASP A 332 2.09 -27.36 -34.61
C ASP A 332 3.36 -27.63 -33.78
N TRP A 333 4.46 -26.96 -34.12
CA TRP A 333 5.70 -27.07 -33.36
C TRP A 333 5.55 -26.55 -31.92
N VAL A 334 4.86 -25.41 -31.74
CA VAL A 334 4.59 -24.84 -30.42
C VAL A 334 3.72 -25.78 -29.59
N GLU A 335 2.65 -26.34 -30.17
CA GLU A 335 1.77 -27.27 -29.46
C GLU A 335 2.51 -28.55 -29.04
N ALA A 336 3.34 -29.11 -29.93
CA ALA A 336 4.18 -30.27 -29.62
C ALA A 336 5.21 -29.95 -28.52
N ALA A 337 5.84 -28.78 -28.59
CA ALA A 337 6.83 -28.34 -27.61
C ALA A 337 6.22 -28.12 -26.22
N ILE A 338 5.02 -27.54 -26.15
CA ILE A 338 4.26 -27.39 -24.90
C ILE A 338 3.84 -28.77 -24.36
N ALA A 339 3.32 -29.65 -25.21
CA ALA A 339 2.89 -30.99 -24.79
C ALA A 339 4.03 -31.84 -24.22
N ALA A 340 5.26 -31.61 -24.67
CA ALA A 340 6.47 -32.27 -24.19
C ALA A 340 7.21 -31.51 -23.07
N ASP A 341 6.63 -30.46 -22.48
CA ASP A 341 7.24 -29.57 -21.45
C ASP A 341 8.66 -29.11 -21.83
N ARG A 342 8.86 -28.74 -23.11
CA ARG A 342 10.18 -28.34 -23.61
C ARG A 342 10.55 -26.95 -23.12
N LYS A 343 11.69 -26.81 -22.45
CA LYS A 343 12.17 -25.54 -21.88
C LYS A 343 13.22 -24.84 -22.76
N VAL A 344 12.94 -24.72 -24.06
CA VAL A 344 13.84 -24.12 -25.06
C VAL A 344 13.63 -22.61 -25.20
N THR A 345 14.70 -21.87 -25.53
CA THR A 345 14.68 -20.40 -25.65
C THR A 345 13.70 -19.91 -26.71
N ALA A 346 13.62 -20.61 -27.86
CA ALA A 346 12.73 -20.22 -28.95
C ALA A 346 11.25 -20.20 -28.52
N LEU A 347 10.80 -21.24 -27.80
CA LEU A 347 9.45 -21.31 -27.27
C LEU A 347 9.17 -20.21 -26.24
N LYS A 348 10.09 -20.00 -25.29
CA LYS A 348 9.93 -18.98 -24.23
C LYS A 348 9.85 -17.56 -24.79
N THR A 349 10.58 -17.28 -25.87
CA THR A 349 10.60 -15.96 -26.51
C THR A 349 9.22 -15.65 -27.12
N LEU A 350 8.71 -16.56 -27.95
CA LEU A 350 7.37 -16.41 -28.54
C LEU A 350 6.26 -16.35 -27.47
N GLN A 351 6.32 -17.21 -26.44
CA GLN A 351 5.38 -17.16 -25.31
C GLN A 351 5.40 -15.79 -24.62
N GLY A 352 6.59 -15.21 -24.43
CA GLY A 352 6.76 -13.86 -23.88
C GLY A 352 6.00 -12.80 -24.68
N HIS A 353 6.13 -12.82 -26.01
CA HIS A 353 5.44 -11.86 -26.89
C HIS A 353 3.92 -12.07 -26.93
N ILE A 354 3.46 -13.32 -26.93
CA ILE A 354 2.02 -13.62 -26.84
C ILE A 354 1.46 -13.13 -25.50
N TRP A 355 2.15 -13.37 -24.39
CA TRP A 355 1.74 -12.86 -23.07
C TRP A 355 1.74 -11.34 -23.02
N ARG A 356 2.75 -10.68 -23.61
CA ARG A 356 2.81 -9.21 -23.72
C ARG A 356 1.54 -8.67 -24.36
N SER A 357 1.16 -9.22 -25.51
CA SER A 357 -0.10 -8.86 -26.19
C SER A 357 -1.34 -9.10 -25.32
N GLY A 358 -1.41 -10.23 -24.61
CA GLY A 358 -2.51 -10.53 -23.70
C GLY A 358 -2.62 -9.57 -22.51
N PHE A 359 -1.48 -9.21 -21.91
CA PHE A 359 -1.44 -8.25 -20.81
C PHE A 359 -1.75 -6.82 -21.27
N GLU A 360 -1.14 -6.36 -22.37
CA GLU A 360 -1.33 -5.00 -22.90
C GLU A 360 -2.77 -4.77 -23.39
N SER A 361 -3.38 -5.76 -24.04
CA SER A 361 -4.77 -5.69 -24.51
C SER A 361 -5.82 -5.74 -23.39
N GLY A 362 -5.45 -6.18 -22.20
CA GLY A 362 -6.41 -6.41 -21.12
C GLY A 362 -7.01 -7.81 -21.05
N ALA A 363 -6.70 -8.68 -22.02
CA ALA A 363 -7.19 -10.05 -22.03
C ALA A 363 -6.65 -10.90 -20.87
N MET A 364 -5.49 -10.53 -20.32
CA MET A 364 -4.88 -11.19 -19.17
C MET A 364 -4.51 -10.17 -18.07
N ARG A 365 -4.74 -10.56 -16.81
CA ARG A 365 -4.35 -9.82 -15.61
C ARG A 365 -3.82 -10.80 -14.57
N SER A 366 -2.71 -10.46 -13.94
CA SER A 366 -2.08 -11.32 -12.94
C SER A 366 -2.82 -11.34 -11.63
N GLU A 367 -3.03 -12.54 -11.09
CA GLU A 367 -3.60 -12.75 -9.76
C GLU A 367 -2.48 -12.83 -8.71
N LEU A 368 -2.62 -12.05 -7.65
CA LEU A 368 -1.75 -12.10 -6.46
C LEU A 368 -2.59 -12.36 -5.21
N PHE A 369 -1.98 -12.96 -4.19
CA PHE A 369 -2.62 -13.06 -2.88
C PHE A 369 -2.90 -11.66 -2.31
N ARG A 370 -4.03 -11.53 -1.61
CA ARG A 370 -4.58 -10.23 -1.17
C ARG A 370 -3.66 -9.43 -0.26
N ASP A 371 -2.80 -10.10 0.50
CA ASP A 371 -1.84 -9.47 1.42
C ASP A 371 -0.57 -8.95 0.73
N VAL A 372 -0.27 -9.38 -0.49
CA VAL A 372 0.99 -9.02 -1.17
C VAL A 372 1.06 -7.53 -1.51
N PRO A 373 0.04 -6.90 -2.14
CA PRO A 373 0.12 -5.49 -2.49
C PRO A 373 0.30 -4.60 -1.26
N ASP A 374 -0.44 -4.90 -0.19
CA ASP A 374 -0.35 -4.18 1.08
C ASP A 374 1.05 -4.26 1.68
N ALA A 375 1.65 -5.46 1.72
CA ALA A 375 3.00 -5.66 2.20
C ALA A 375 4.04 -4.91 1.35
N LEU A 376 3.92 -4.91 0.01
CA LEU A 376 4.82 -4.18 -0.87
C LEU A 376 4.79 -2.65 -0.61
N VAL A 377 3.60 -2.09 -0.36
CA VAL A 377 3.42 -0.67 -0.03
C VAL A 377 4.05 -0.34 1.33
N GLU A 378 3.80 -1.19 2.34
CA GLU A 378 4.33 -1.03 3.70
C GLU A 378 5.86 -1.09 3.70
N TRP A 379 6.45 -2.11 3.07
CA TRP A 379 7.90 -2.26 2.96
C TRP A 379 8.55 -1.08 2.23
N ARG A 380 7.94 -0.60 1.13
CA ARG A 380 8.42 0.58 0.41
C ARG A 380 8.40 1.82 1.30
N SER A 381 7.35 2.02 2.08
CA SER A 381 7.20 3.16 2.99
C SER A 381 8.17 3.09 4.17
N ALA A 382 8.54 1.89 4.61
CA ALA A 382 9.56 1.63 5.61
C ALA A 382 11.00 1.72 5.07
N GLY A 383 11.19 2.00 3.77
CA GLY A 383 12.50 2.08 3.13
C GLY A 383 13.15 0.72 2.83
N ILE A 384 12.40 -0.38 2.94
CA ILE A 384 12.86 -1.73 2.63
C ILE A 384 12.85 -1.91 1.11
N LYS A 385 13.95 -2.43 0.55
CA LYS A 385 14.06 -2.70 -0.89
C LYS A 385 13.50 -4.08 -1.20
N THR A 386 12.56 -4.16 -2.14
CA THR A 386 11.94 -5.43 -2.54
C THR A 386 12.32 -5.83 -3.96
N TYR A 387 12.69 -7.09 -4.16
CA TYR A 387 13.07 -7.66 -5.44
C TYR A 387 12.32 -8.98 -5.70
N ILE A 388 12.29 -9.41 -6.95
CA ILE A 388 11.69 -10.70 -7.34
C ILE A 388 12.78 -11.64 -7.82
N TYR A 389 12.70 -12.92 -7.46
CA TYR A 389 13.52 -13.98 -8.04
C TYR A 389 12.66 -15.19 -8.42
N SER A 390 12.46 -15.41 -9.73
CA SER A 390 11.58 -16.46 -10.26
C SER A 390 12.21 -17.19 -11.44
N SER A 391 11.67 -18.35 -11.80
CA SER A 391 12.08 -19.12 -12.98
C SER A 391 11.63 -18.48 -14.30
N GLY A 392 10.57 -17.67 -14.27
CA GLY A 392 10.10 -16.89 -15.42
C GLY A 392 11.10 -15.81 -15.83
N SER A 393 11.15 -15.46 -17.12
CA SER A 393 12.05 -14.40 -17.61
C SER A 393 11.77 -13.05 -16.94
N ARG A 394 12.78 -12.19 -16.79
CA ARG A 394 12.60 -10.83 -16.25
C ARG A 394 11.48 -10.06 -16.97
N GLU A 395 11.33 -10.26 -18.28
CA GLU A 395 10.26 -9.64 -19.04
C GLU A 395 8.88 -10.15 -18.60
N ALA A 396 8.69 -11.46 -18.50
CA ALA A 396 7.43 -12.06 -18.03
C ALA A 396 7.10 -11.58 -16.60
N GLN A 397 8.09 -11.46 -15.73
CA GLN A 397 7.89 -10.91 -14.39
C GLN A 397 7.45 -9.43 -14.43
N ARG A 398 8.06 -8.60 -15.30
CA ARG A 398 7.66 -7.20 -15.46
C ARG A 398 6.23 -7.07 -15.99
N LEU A 399 5.82 -7.94 -16.90
CA LEU A 399 4.42 -8.01 -17.36
C LEU A 399 3.50 -8.44 -16.22
N PHE A 400 3.89 -9.48 -15.49
CA PHE A 400 3.11 -10.02 -14.37
C PHE A 400 2.80 -8.96 -13.31
N PHE A 401 3.81 -8.21 -12.85
CA PHE A 401 3.62 -7.15 -11.86
C PHE A 401 3.11 -5.83 -12.46
N GLY A 402 3.32 -5.60 -13.76
CA GLY A 402 2.84 -4.40 -14.46
C GLY A 402 1.33 -4.42 -14.74
N PHE A 403 0.76 -5.61 -14.90
CA PHE A 403 -0.63 -5.82 -15.28
C PHE A 403 -1.35 -6.74 -14.29
N SER A 404 -1.30 -6.43 -13.01
CA SER A 404 -2.00 -7.20 -11.98
C SER A 404 -3.49 -6.81 -11.86
N GLN A 405 -4.27 -7.66 -11.18
CA GLN A 405 -5.66 -7.36 -10.82
C GLN A 405 -5.82 -6.10 -9.94
N VAL A 406 -4.75 -5.63 -9.30
CA VAL A 406 -4.74 -4.44 -8.44
C VAL A 406 -3.97 -3.26 -9.06
N GLY A 407 -3.63 -3.34 -10.34
CA GLY A 407 -2.87 -2.30 -11.06
C GLY A 407 -1.38 -2.60 -11.19
N ASP A 408 -0.60 -1.55 -11.49
CA ASP A 408 0.85 -1.67 -11.70
C ASP A 408 1.59 -1.66 -10.35
N LEU A 409 2.21 -2.79 -10.01
CA LEU A 409 2.97 -2.99 -8.78
C LEU A 409 4.48 -2.75 -8.96
N ARG A 410 4.96 -2.52 -10.18
CA ARG A 410 6.38 -2.27 -10.47
C ARG A 410 6.98 -1.10 -9.68
N PRO A 411 6.24 0.00 -9.37
CA PRO A 411 6.79 1.10 -8.54
C PRO A 411 7.25 0.68 -7.14
N TYR A 412 6.74 -0.44 -6.61
CA TYR A 412 7.12 -0.98 -5.29
C TYR A 412 8.29 -1.98 -5.36
N LEU A 413 8.75 -2.33 -6.56
CA LEU A 413 9.82 -3.29 -6.80
C LEU A 413 11.09 -2.59 -7.30
N CYS A 414 12.23 -2.99 -6.76
CA CYS A 414 13.54 -2.43 -7.10
C CYS A 414 14.22 -3.19 -8.25
N GLY A 415 13.80 -4.44 -8.53
CA GLY A 415 14.38 -5.22 -9.62
C GLY A 415 13.85 -6.65 -9.70
N PHE A 416 14.27 -7.35 -10.76
CA PHE A 416 13.83 -8.70 -11.11
C PHE A 416 15.05 -9.56 -11.44
N PHE A 417 15.10 -10.76 -10.87
CA PHE A 417 16.09 -11.79 -11.15
C PHE A 417 15.40 -13.01 -11.74
N ASP A 418 16.05 -13.65 -12.69
CA ASP A 418 15.62 -14.90 -13.29
C ASP A 418 16.77 -15.92 -13.32
N THR A 419 16.56 -17.05 -13.99
CA THR A 419 17.54 -18.14 -14.09
C THR A 419 18.84 -17.76 -14.79
N THR A 420 18.95 -16.56 -15.40
CA THR A 420 20.25 -16.04 -15.86
C THR A 420 21.21 -15.75 -14.70
N SER A 421 20.69 -15.62 -13.49
CA SER A 421 21.47 -15.46 -12.25
C SER A 421 21.99 -16.80 -11.71
N GLY A 422 21.49 -17.92 -12.25
CA GLY A 422 21.74 -19.30 -11.82
C GLY A 422 20.45 -20.06 -11.48
N ALA A 423 20.56 -21.36 -11.18
CA ALA A 423 19.39 -22.16 -10.79
C ALA A 423 18.93 -21.83 -9.36
N LYS A 424 17.61 -21.78 -9.12
CA LYS A 424 17.03 -21.39 -7.80
C LYS A 424 17.39 -22.35 -6.65
N ILE A 425 17.83 -23.57 -6.95
CA ILE A 425 18.23 -24.58 -5.96
C ILE A 425 19.76 -24.62 -5.72
N GLU A 426 20.52 -23.73 -6.35
CA GLU A 426 21.97 -23.63 -6.20
C GLU A 426 22.34 -22.40 -5.37
N SER A 427 23.20 -22.57 -4.36
CA SER A 427 23.64 -21.47 -3.49
C SER A 427 24.47 -20.41 -4.24
N SER A 428 25.17 -20.80 -5.31
CA SER A 428 25.90 -19.89 -6.22
C SER A 428 25.00 -18.79 -6.79
N SER A 429 23.75 -19.10 -7.10
CA SER A 429 22.78 -18.14 -7.64
C SER A 429 22.48 -17.01 -6.67
N TYR A 430 22.33 -17.33 -5.38
CA TYR A 430 22.07 -16.34 -4.33
C TYR A 430 23.31 -15.48 -4.04
N ASN A 431 24.51 -16.04 -4.16
CA ASN A 431 25.74 -15.25 -4.10
C ASN A 431 25.82 -14.24 -5.26
N ASN A 432 25.47 -14.66 -6.48
CA ASN A 432 25.44 -13.77 -7.65
C ASN A 432 24.42 -12.64 -7.46
N ILE A 433 23.23 -12.96 -6.92
CA ILE A 433 22.20 -11.96 -6.65
C ILE A 433 22.65 -10.99 -5.55
N ALA A 434 23.25 -11.46 -4.46
CA ALA A 434 23.74 -10.60 -3.38
C ALA A 434 24.80 -9.60 -3.88
N LEU A 435 25.70 -10.05 -4.77
CA LEU A 435 26.66 -9.17 -5.44
C LEU A 435 25.98 -8.12 -6.31
N ALA A 436 24.96 -8.50 -7.09
CA ALA A 436 24.20 -7.58 -7.93
C ALA A 436 23.38 -6.56 -7.12
N LEU A 437 22.92 -6.96 -5.93
CA LEU A 437 22.20 -6.09 -4.99
C LEU A 437 23.13 -5.10 -4.26
N GLY A 438 24.43 -5.39 -4.20
CA GLY A 438 25.42 -4.54 -3.53
C GLY A 438 25.24 -4.51 -2.01
N THR A 439 24.83 -5.62 -1.40
CA THR A 439 24.63 -5.72 0.06
C THR A 439 25.94 -6.00 0.79
N ASP A 440 26.16 -5.33 1.91
CA ASP A 440 27.36 -5.53 2.75
C ASP A 440 27.40 -6.91 3.42
N SER A 441 26.22 -7.47 3.75
CA SER A 441 26.08 -8.78 4.38
C SER A 441 24.93 -9.57 3.76
N PRO A 442 25.15 -10.83 3.34
CA PRO A 442 24.07 -11.72 2.89
C PRO A 442 22.95 -11.91 3.92
N ALA A 443 23.25 -11.78 5.22
CA ALA A 443 22.28 -11.94 6.31
C ALA A 443 21.26 -10.79 6.41
N ASP A 444 21.46 -9.70 5.65
CA ASP A 444 20.53 -8.59 5.53
C ASP A 444 19.43 -8.83 4.48
N ILE A 445 19.61 -9.88 3.67
CA ILE A 445 18.66 -10.30 2.66
C ILE A 445 17.74 -11.37 3.24
N LEU A 446 16.44 -11.10 3.19
CA LEU A 446 15.39 -12.07 3.50
C LEU A 446 14.78 -12.58 2.20
N PHE A 447 14.80 -13.90 1.99
CA PHE A 447 14.12 -14.56 0.88
C PHE A 447 12.87 -15.30 1.33
N ALA A 448 11.75 -15.02 0.66
CA ALA A 448 10.47 -15.69 0.87
C ALA A 448 10.15 -16.58 -0.34
N THR A 449 9.92 -17.86 -0.09
CA THR A 449 9.63 -18.89 -1.10
C THR A 449 8.70 -19.97 -0.52
N ASP A 450 7.93 -20.67 -1.34
CA ASP A 450 7.21 -21.87 -0.92
C ASP A 450 8.08 -23.14 -0.97
N SER A 451 9.22 -23.08 -1.66
CA SER A 451 10.09 -24.21 -1.94
C SER A 451 11.16 -24.40 -0.87
N LEU A 452 11.13 -25.56 -0.20
CA LEU A 452 12.15 -25.93 0.78
C LEU A 452 13.57 -25.99 0.18
N ALA A 453 13.71 -26.50 -1.04
CA ALA A 453 15.01 -26.61 -1.71
C ALA A 453 15.62 -25.21 -1.99
N GLU A 454 14.78 -24.25 -2.35
CA GLU A 454 15.22 -22.87 -2.58
C GLU A 454 15.60 -22.18 -1.26
N ALA A 455 14.80 -22.37 -0.20
CA ALA A 455 15.12 -21.86 1.14
C ALA A 455 16.46 -22.43 1.67
N GLN A 456 16.73 -23.72 1.44
CA GLN A 456 18.00 -24.35 1.78
C GLN A 456 19.18 -23.77 0.99
N ALA A 457 19.00 -23.54 -0.31
CA ALA A 457 20.04 -22.95 -1.14
C ALA A 457 20.35 -21.49 -0.75
N ALA A 458 19.32 -20.69 -0.45
CA ALA A 458 19.48 -19.32 0.06
C ALA A 458 20.21 -19.30 1.42
N SER A 459 19.80 -20.17 2.34
CA SER A 459 20.43 -20.32 3.66
C SER A 459 21.90 -20.74 3.57
N ALA A 460 22.23 -21.66 2.65
CA ALA A 460 23.60 -22.06 2.38
C ALA A 460 24.47 -20.91 1.81
N ALA A 461 23.86 -19.90 1.19
CA ALA A 461 24.51 -18.65 0.76
C ALA A 461 24.54 -17.57 1.86
N GLY A 462 24.07 -17.87 3.07
CA GLY A 462 24.07 -16.95 4.21
C GLY A 462 22.87 -16.00 4.27
N TRP A 463 21.87 -16.17 3.41
CA TRP A 463 20.64 -15.38 3.44
C TRP A 463 19.71 -15.85 4.56
N LYS A 464 18.85 -14.95 5.06
CA LYS A 464 17.69 -15.37 5.85
C LYS A 464 16.63 -15.91 4.90
N ALA A 465 16.04 -17.05 5.22
CA ALA A 465 14.96 -17.64 4.43
C ALA A 465 13.71 -17.88 5.27
N VAL A 466 12.54 -17.62 4.68
CA VAL A 466 11.23 -17.88 5.25
C VAL A 466 10.42 -18.69 4.24
N LEU A 467 9.73 -19.72 4.74
CA LEU A 467 8.81 -20.50 3.94
C LEU A 467 7.41 -19.89 3.96
N VAL A 468 6.82 -19.72 2.79
CA VAL A 468 5.46 -19.21 2.63
C VAL A 468 4.52 -20.36 2.33
N VAL A 469 3.48 -20.52 3.15
CA VAL A 469 2.45 -21.53 2.96
C VAL A 469 1.18 -20.86 2.48
N ARG A 470 0.78 -21.21 1.25
CA ARG A 470 -0.45 -20.76 0.60
C ARG A 470 -1.35 -21.95 0.28
N ALA A 471 -2.64 -21.67 0.05
CA ALA A 471 -3.57 -22.68 -0.42
C ALA A 471 -3.10 -23.23 -1.78
N GLY A 472 -3.00 -24.56 -1.89
CA GLY A 472 -2.50 -25.25 -3.09
C GLY A 472 -1.02 -25.63 -3.05
N ASN A 473 -0.23 -25.12 -2.09
CA ASN A 473 1.17 -25.50 -1.95
C ASN A 473 1.31 -26.97 -1.48
N LYS A 474 2.42 -27.59 -1.84
CA LYS A 474 2.76 -28.94 -1.34
C LYS A 474 2.98 -28.89 0.18
N PRO A 475 2.56 -29.92 0.94
CA PRO A 475 2.88 -30.00 2.36
C PRO A 475 4.38 -29.97 2.61
N LEU A 476 4.80 -29.19 3.60
CA LEU A 476 6.19 -29.14 4.03
C LEU A 476 6.53 -30.39 4.88
N PRO A 477 7.73 -30.98 4.74
CA PRO A 477 8.16 -32.10 5.57
C PRO A 477 8.46 -31.64 7.00
N ASP A 478 8.21 -32.49 7.99
CA ASP A 478 8.50 -32.20 9.39
C ASP A 478 9.99 -31.94 9.65
N GLY A 479 10.30 -31.05 10.59
CA GLY A 479 11.67 -30.80 11.04
C GLY A 479 12.55 -29.96 10.09
N HIS A 480 11.94 -29.25 9.13
CA HIS A 480 12.68 -28.46 8.11
C HIS A 480 13.46 -27.25 8.67
N GLY A 481 13.15 -26.76 9.88
CA GLY A 481 13.97 -25.77 10.59
C GLY A 481 13.84 -24.30 10.15
N PHE A 482 12.96 -23.97 9.20
CA PHE A 482 12.72 -22.60 8.72
C PHE A 482 11.50 -21.96 9.39
N ARG A 483 11.50 -20.63 9.51
CA ARG A 483 10.29 -19.88 9.89
C ARG A 483 9.26 -20.03 8.78
N VAL A 484 8.00 -20.28 9.16
CA VAL A 484 6.87 -20.40 8.24
C VAL A 484 5.92 -19.23 8.44
N ILE A 485 5.44 -18.63 7.35
CA ILE A 485 4.40 -17.60 7.34
C ILE A 485 3.27 -18.01 6.38
N SER A 486 2.09 -17.42 6.57
CA SER A 486 0.93 -17.60 5.69
C SER A 486 0.46 -16.29 5.05
N ASN A 487 0.98 -15.17 5.56
CA ASN A 487 0.67 -13.81 5.15
C ASN A 487 1.97 -12.98 5.11
N MET A 488 2.16 -12.18 4.06
CA MET A 488 3.35 -11.36 3.86
C MET A 488 3.55 -10.28 4.93
N GLN A 489 2.48 -9.80 5.56
CA GLN A 489 2.55 -8.83 6.66
C GLN A 489 3.17 -9.43 7.94
N GLU A 490 3.41 -10.74 7.99
CA GLU A 490 4.15 -11.36 9.09
C GLU A 490 5.67 -11.10 8.99
N LEU A 491 6.19 -10.72 7.81
CA LEU A 491 7.60 -10.36 7.61
C LEU A 491 7.89 -8.96 8.14
#